data_AF-A0A2E0UA27-F1
#
_entry.id   AF-A0A2E0UA27-F1
#
_cell.length_a   1.000
_cell.length_b   1.000
_cell.length_c   1.000
_cell.angle_alpha   90.00
_cell.angle_beta   90.00
_cell.angle_gamma   90.00
#
_symmetry.space_group_name_H-M   'P 1'
#
loop_
_entity.id
_entity.type
_entity.pdbx_description
1 polymer ?
#
loop_
_entity_poly.entity_id
_entity_poly.type
_entity_poly.pdbx_seq_one_letter_code
_entity_poly.pdbx_strand_id
1 'polypeptide(L)'
;MKTLETLVKRVKADIDALSIEVGRAVSARNDILAEKASCAASTEVESTQFDGSPLSALGLAPYLERQKARQAELDEALSYAERAHEECTKALSEAYAELKKLEYLLAQQKLKAAKAAEQAEQAGFDERSSQMHARKSSLR
;
A
#
# COMPACT_ATOMS: atom_id res chain seq x y z
N MET A 1 14.79 -13.69 -18.04
CA MET A 1 13.36 -14.06 -18.14
C MET A 1 12.76 -13.92 -16.75
N LYS A 2 11.73 -13.09 -16.52
CA LYS A 2 11.14 -12.90 -15.18
C LYS A 2 10.33 -14.15 -14.80
N THR A 3 10.70 -14.85 -13.73
CA THR A 3 9.91 -15.99 -13.20
C THR A 3 8.77 -15.47 -12.34
N LEU A 4 7.70 -16.26 -12.15
CA LEU A 4 6.59 -15.90 -11.25
C LEU A 4 7.07 -15.55 -9.84
N GLU A 5 8.11 -16.22 -9.34
CA GLU A 5 8.73 -15.94 -8.04
C GLU A 5 9.38 -14.55 -7.98
N THR A 6 10.06 -14.13 -9.06
CA THR A 6 10.63 -12.78 -9.14
C THR A 6 9.55 -11.70 -9.22
N LEU A 7 8.41 -11.98 -9.86
CA LEU A 7 7.27 -11.07 -9.89
C LEU A 7 6.63 -10.92 -8.51
N VAL A 8 6.41 -12.04 -7.79
CA VAL A 8 5.92 -12.01 -6.40
C VAL A 8 6.84 -11.18 -5.50
N LYS A 9 8.16 -11.38 -5.58
CA LYS A 9 9.13 -10.59 -4.80
C LYS A 9 9.05 -9.10 -5.10
N ARG A 10 8.92 -8.74 -6.37
CA ARG A 10 8.80 -7.35 -6.79
C ARG A 10 7.52 -6.72 -6.26
N VAL A 11 6.36 -7.36 -6.44
CA VAL A 11 5.08 -6.83 -5.95
C VAL A 11 5.08 -6.68 -4.43
N LYS A 12 5.75 -7.57 -3.68
CA LYS A 12 5.94 -7.39 -2.23
C LYS A 12 6.75 -6.13 -1.89
N ALA A 13 7.84 -5.87 -2.62
CA ALA A 13 8.60 -4.63 -2.43
C ALA A 13 7.78 -3.38 -2.80
N ASP A 14 6.96 -3.47 -3.85
CA ASP A 14 6.06 -2.38 -4.26
C ASP A 14 4.99 -2.11 -3.17
N ILE A 15 4.43 -3.17 -2.55
CA ILE A 15 3.51 -3.06 -1.40
C ILE A 15 4.19 -2.38 -0.20
N ASP A 16 5.43 -2.77 0.14
CA ASP A 16 6.16 -2.18 1.25
C ASP A 16 6.41 -0.69 1.02
N ALA A 17 6.82 -0.31 -0.20
CA ALA A 17 7.02 1.08 -0.59
C ALA A 17 5.71 1.88 -0.53
N LEU A 18 4.61 1.35 -1.07
CA LEU A 18 3.29 1.99 -1.01
C LEU A 18 2.78 2.14 0.42
N SER A 19 3.04 1.16 1.29
CA SER A 19 2.66 1.24 2.71
C SER A 19 3.37 2.37 3.43
N ILE A 20 4.65 2.62 3.10
CA ILE A 20 5.40 3.77 3.63
C ILE A 20 4.78 5.08 3.12
N GLU A 21 4.44 5.17 1.84
CA GLU A 21 3.82 6.38 1.28
C GLU A 21 2.43 6.67 1.86
N VAL A 22 1.60 5.64 2.09
CA VAL A 22 0.34 5.78 2.83
C VAL A 22 0.60 6.36 4.23
N GLY A 23 1.58 5.82 4.95
CA GLY A 23 1.96 6.33 6.28
C GLY A 23 2.40 7.80 6.25
N ARG A 24 3.18 8.20 5.24
CA ARG A 24 3.60 9.60 5.04
C ARG A 24 2.42 10.52 4.75
N ALA A 25 1.49 10.10 3.88
CA ALA A 25 0.30 10.88 3.56
C ALA A 25 -0.62 11.06 4.79
N VAL A 26 -0.80 10.01 5.60
CA VAL A 26 -1.54 10.08 6.87
C VAL A 26 -0.86 11.02 7.85
N SER A 27 0.47 10.95 7.99
CA SER A 27 1.22 11.86 8.88
C SER A 27 1.02 13.31 8.45
N ALA A 28 1.25 13.61 7.16
CA ALA A 28 1.09 14.96 6.63
C ALA A 28 -0.34 15.49 6.84
N ARG A 29 -1.36 14.66 6.61
CA ARG A 29 -2.76 15.00 6.88
C ARG A 29 -2.97 15.36 8.35
N ASN A 30 -2.45 14.56 9.27
CA ASN A 30 -2.61 14.79 10.70
C ASN A 30 -1.88 16.04 11.17
N ASP A 31 -0.68 16.30 10.63
CA ASP A 31 0.11 17.50 10.93
C ASP A 31 -0.65 18.77 10.49
N ILE A 32 -1.25 18.75 9.29
CA ILE A 32 -2.08 19.85 8.78
C ILE A 32 -3.31 20.05 9.67
N LEU A 33 -4.00 18.98 10.08
CA LEU A 33 -5.16 19.07 10.97
C LEU A 33 -4.79 19.65 12.34
N ALA A 34 -3.64 19.26 12.89
CA ALA A 34 -3.12 19.81 14.13
C ALA A 34 -2.80 21.30 13.99
N GLU A 35 -2.19 21.71 12.88
CA GLU A 35 -1.91 23.13 12.60
C GLU A 35 -3.20 23.94 12.46
N LYS A 36 -4.21 23.43 11.75
CA LYS A 36 -5.54 24.07 11.65
C LYS A 36 -6.19 24.25 13.01
N ALA A 37 -6.13 23.23 13.87
CA ALA A 37 -6.64 23.33 15.24
C ALA A 37 -5.87 24.39 16.05
N SER A 38 -4.55 24.48 15.88
CA SER A 38 -3.74 25.53 16.51
C SER A 38 -4.12 26.93 16.02
N CYS A 39 -4.30 27.12 14.71
CA CYS A 39 -4.72 28.41 14.14
C CYS A 39 -6.10 28.84 14.68
N ALA A 40 -7.03 27.89 14.81
CA ALA A 40 -8.34 28.15 15.40
C ALA A 40 -8.21 28.60 16.87
N ALA A 41 -7.44 27.85 17.68
CA ALA A 41 -7.20 28.21 19.08
C ALA A 41 -6.51 29.58 19.24
N SER A 42 -5.51 29.89 18.40
CA SER A 42 -4.85 31.20 18.43
C SER A 42 -5.81 32.34 18.08
N THR A 43 -6.70 32.12 17.12
CA THR A 43 -7.71 33.12 16.73
C THR A 43 -8.73 33.35 17.86
N GLU A 44 -9.16 32.29 18.54
CA GLU A 44 -10.03 32.42 19.71
C GLU A 44 -9.36 33.21 20.84
N VAL A 45 -8.10 32.90 21.17
CA VAL A 45 -7.35 33.63 22.20
C VAL A 45 -7.25 35.12 21.88
N GLU A 46 -6.86 35.48 20.65
CA GLU A 46 -6.77 36.89 20.25
C GLU A 46 -8.12 37.59 20.26
N SER A 47 -9.20 36.89 19.88
CA SER A 47 -10.55 37.44 19.98
C SER A 47 -10.98 37.74 21.42
N THR A 48 -10.54 36.94 22.39
CA THR A 48 -10.85 37.18 23.82
C THR A 48 -10.04 38.31 24.45
N GLN A 49 -8.89 38.66 23.85
CA GLN A 49 -8.04 39.75 24.32
C GLN A 49 -8.45 41.11 23.72
N PHE A 50 -9.40 41.11 22.78
CA PHE A 50 -9.94 42.33 22.19
C PHE A 50 -10.75 43.14 23.21
N ASP A 51 -10.26 44.32 23.56
CA ASP A 51 -10.86 45.22 24.54
C ASP A 51 -11.89 46.21 23.95
N GLY A 52 -12.20 46.09 22.65
CA GLY A 52 -13.12 47.01 21.95
C GLY A 52 -12.52 48.36 21.59
N SER A 53 -11.25 48.63 21.93
CA SER A 53 -10.62 49.90 21.62
C SER A 53 -10.27 50.03 20.13
N PRO A 54 -10.30 51.25 19.55
CA PRO A 54 -9.86 51.47 18.17
C PRO A 54 -8.40 51.08 17.92
N LEU A 55 -7.56 51.12 18.97
CA LEU A 55 -6.15 50.78 18.89
C LEU A 55 -5.93 49.26 18.82
N SER A 56 -6.69 48.47 19.58
CA SER A 56 -6.66 47.00 19.47
C SER A 56 -7.27 46.51 18.15
N ALA A 57 -8.26 47.23 17.61
CA ALA A 57 -8.86 46.92 16.32
C ALA A 57 -7.88 47.05 15.14
N LEU A 58 -6.93 48.00 15.21
CA LEU A 58 -5.89 48.21 14.19
C LEU A 58 -4.93 47.01 14.06
N GLY A 59 -4.64 46.31 15.16
CA GLY A 59 -3.79 45.11 15.15
C GLY A 59 -4.57 43.84 14.80
N LEU A 60 -5.81 43.73 15.28
CA LEU A 60 -6.63 42.53 15.12
C LEU A 60 -7.08 42.31 13.67
N ALA A 61 -7.49 43.37 12.96
CA ALA A 61 -7.95 43.24 11.57
C ALA A 61 -6.92 42.60 10.62
N PRO A 62 -5.66 43.09 10.51
CA PRO A 62 -4.65 42.46 9.66
C PRO A 62 -4.22 41.08 10.16
N TYR A 63 -4.27 40.83 11.47
CA TYR A 63 -4.02 39.49 12.03
C TYR A 63 -5.07 38.47 11.53
N LEU A 64 -6.35 38.81 11.62
CA LEU A 64 -7.45 37.96 11.17
C LEU A 64 -7.38 37.68 9.66
N GLU A 65 -7.01 38.68 8.85
CA GLU A 65 -6.81 38.48 7.41
C GLU A 65 -5.67 37.51 7.11
N ARG A 66 -4.55 37.58 7.85
CA ARG A 66 -3.46 36.60 7.74
C ARG A 66 -3.90 35.20 8.16
N GLN A 67 -4.67 35.08 9.24
CA GLN A 67 -5.20 33.79 9.69
C GLN A 67 -6.15 33.18 8.66
N LYS A 68 -7.02 33.97 8.03
CA LYS A 68 -7.89 33.50 6.93
C LYS A 68 -7.07 32.99 5.75
N ALA A 69 -6.04 33.74 5.33
CA ALA A 69 -5.17 33.31 4.25
C ALA A 69 -4.46 31.98 4.60
N ARG A 70 -3.94 31.86 5.83
CA ARG A 70 -3.30 30.63 6.30
C ARG A 70 -4.28 29.45 6.35
N GLN A 71 -5.51 29.68 6.79
CA GLN A 71 -6.55 28.64 6.79
C GLN A 71 -6.86 28.14 5.37
N ALA A 72 -6.95 29.05 4.39
CA ALA A 72 -7.16 28.68 3.00
C ALA A 72 -5.99 27.84 2.43
N GLU A 73 -4.74 28.22 2.74
CA GLU A 73 -3.56 27.43 2.37
C GLU A 73 -3.60 26.03 3.01
N LEU A 74 -3.97 25.93 4.29
CA LEU A 74 -4.07 24.66 5.00
C LEU A 74 -5.24 23.80 4.49
N ASP A 75 -6.35 24.41 4.05
CA ASP A 75 -7.46 23.71 3.40
C ASP A 75 -7.03 23.08 2.08
N GLU A 76 -6.32 23.85 1.25
CA GLU A 76 -5.78 23.36 -0.02
C GLU A 76 -4.75 22.23 0.22
N ALA A 77 -3.81 22.44 1.14
CA ALA A 77 -2.83 21.42 1.51
C ALA A 77 -3.49 20.14 2.05
N LEU A 78 -4.55 20.28 2.86
CA LEU A 78 -5.32 19.15 3.38
C LEU A 78 -5.97 18.37 2.25
N SER A 79 -6.59 19.06 1.28
CA SER A 79 -7.19 18.42 0.10
C SER A 79 -6.16 17.61 -0.69
N TYR A 80 -4.96 18.15 -0.88
CA TYR A 80 -3.88 17.43 -1.55
C TYR A 80 -3.43 16.19 -0.75
N ALA A 81 -3.27 16.31 0.57
CA ALA A 81 -2.87 15.20 1.42
C ALA A 81 -3.93 14.09 1.46
N GLU A 82 -5.22 14.45 1.50
CA GLU A 82 -6.32 13.48 1.48
C GLU A 82 -6.40 12.74 0.14
N ARG A 83 -6.26 13.45 -0.98
CA ARG A 83 -6.18 12.83 -2.30
C ARG A 83 -4.99 11.89 -2.44
N ALA A 84 -3.81 12.31 -1.99
CA ALA A 84 -2.62 11.47 -2.00
C ALA A 84 -2.83 10.19 -1.16
N HIS A 85 -3.44 10.32 0.02
CA HIS A 85 -3.78 9.17 0.86
C HIS A 85 -4.75 8.20 0.16
N GLU A 86 -5.80 8.71 -0.47
CA GLU A 86 -6.76 7.89 -1.24
C GLU A 86 -6.09 7.17 -2.41
N GLU A 87 -5.29 7.89 -3.20
CA GLU A 87 -4.57 7.34 -4.35
C GLU A 87 -3.59 6.24 -3.93
N CYS A 88 -2.79 6.47 -2.88
CA CYS A 88 -1.87 5.46 -2.34
C CYS A 88 -2.61 4.25 -1.76
N THR A 89 -3.72 4.46 -1.06
CA THR A 89 -4.54 3.36 -0.50
C THR A 89 -5.14 2.49 -1.60
N LYS A 90 -5.60 3.13 -2.69
CA LYS A 90 -6.11 2.42 -3.87
C LYS A 90 -5.01 1.61 -4.55
N ALA A 91 -3.85 2.23 -4.81
CA ALA A 91 -2.70 1.56 -5.41
C ALA A 91 -2.22 0.37 -4.55
N LEU A 92 -2.18 0.53 -3.22
CA LEU A 92 -1.83 -0.53 -2.29
C LEU A 92 -2.81 -1.70 -2.37
N SER A 93 -4.11 -1.41 -2.44
CA SER A 93 -5.16 -2.43 -2.58
C SER A 93 -5.02 -3.21 -3.89
N GLU A 94 -4.74 -2.51 -5.00
CA GLU A 94 -4.49 -3.13 -6.31
C GLU A 94 -3.24 -4.02 -6.29
N ALA A 95 -2.16 -3.58 -5.65
CA ALA A 95 -0.93 -4.36 -5.50
C ALA A 95 -1.16 -5.64 -4.67
N TYR A 96 -1.95 -5.59 -3.60
CA TYR A 96 -2.34 -6.81 -2.86
C TYR A 96 -3.20 -7.77 -3.69
N ALA A 97 -4.09 -7.25 -4.53
CA ALA A 97 -4.90 -8.08 -5.43
C ALA A 97 -4.01 -8.78 -6.47
N GLU A 98 -3.04 -8.07 -7.03
CA GLU A 98 -2.04 -8.64 -7.95
C GLU A 98 -1.18 -9.71 -7.24
N LEU A 99 -0.72 -9.43 -6.02
CA LEU A 99 0.07 -10.38 -5.24
C LEU A 99 -0.67 -11.70 -5.06
N LYS A 100 -1.94 -11.66 -4.64
CA LYS A 100 -2.76 -12.87 -4.45
C LYS A 100 -2.92 -13.66 -5.74
N LYS A 101 -3.11 -12.97 -6.88
CA LYS A 101 -3.19 -13.60 -8.19
C LYS A 101 -1.88 -14.32 -8.56
N LEU A 102 -0.74 -13.67 -8.34
CA LEU A 102 0.58 -14.26 -8.61
C LEU A 102 0.88 -15.46 -7.70
N GLU A 103 0.55 -15.37 -6.41
CA GLU A 103 0.73 -16.46 -5.44
C GLU A 103 -0.13 -17.68 -5.82
N TYR A 104 -1.36 -17.45 -6.28
CA TYR A 104 -2.23 -18.51 -6.79
C TYR A 104 -1.63 -19.21 -8.03
N LEU A 105 -1.14 -18.44 -9.01
CA LEU A 105 -0.50 -19.00 -10.21
C LEU A 105 0.75 -19.80 -9.87
N LEU A 106 1.56 -19.29 -8.93
CA LEU A 106 2.75 -19.99 -8.46
C LEU A 106 2.40 -21.33 -7.79
N ALA A 107 1.36 -21.35 -6.96
CA ALA A 107 0.87 -22.58 -6.32
C ALA A 107 0.40 -23.61 -7.36
N GLN A 108 -0.35 -23.18 -8.37
CA GLN A 108 -0.76 -24.06 -9.47
C GLN A 108 0.44 -24.62 -10.24
N GLN A 109 1.45 -23.79 -10.53
CA GLN A 109 2.64 -24.24 -11.25
C GLN A 109 3.40 -25.29 -10.44
N LYS A 110 3.58 -25.07 -9.14
CA LYS A 110 4.22 -26.04 -8.23
C LYS A 110 3.46 -27.35 -8.17
N LEU A 111 2.11 -27.30 -8.09
CA LEU A 111 1.27 -28.49 -8.10
C LEU A 111 1.41 -29.27 -9.41
N LYS A 112 1.41 -28.60 -10.57
CA LYS A 112 1.60 -29.23 -11.88
C LYS A 112 2.98 -29.88 -11.99
N ALA A 113 4.02 -29.20 -11.53
CA ALA A 113 5.38 -29.74 -11.52
C ALA A 113 5.49 -30.99 -10.62
N ALA A 114 4.88 -30.98 -9.43
CA ALA A 114 4.85 -32.13 -8.54
C ALA A 114 4.15 -33.33 -9.19
N LYS A 115 2.96 -33.11 -9.79
CA LYS A 115 2.23 -34.17 -10.50
C LYS A 115 3.01 -34.72 -11.70
N ALA A 116 3.69 -33.87 -12.45
CA ALA A 116 4.51 -34.31 -13.58
C ALA A 116 5.70 -35.17 -13.12
N ALA A 117 6.33 -34.81 -11.99
CA ALA A 117 7.41 -35.60 -11.40
C ALA A 117 6.90 -36.97 -10.90
N GLU A 118 5.76 -36.99 -10.21
CA GLU A 118 5.12 -38.23 -9.74
C GLU A 118 4.74 -39.15 -10.91
N GLN A 119 4.15 -38.60 -11.98
CA GLN A 119 3.83 -39.36 -13.19
C GLN A 119 5.08 -39.91 -13.89
N ALA A 120 6.16 -39.13 -13.96
CA ALA A 120 7.41 -39.59 -14.55
C ALA A 120 8.06 -40.72 -13.72
N GLU A 121 7.99 -40.62 -12.38
CA GLU A 121 8.48 -41.66 -11.48
C GLU A 121 7.66 -42.95 -11.62
N GLN A 122 6.33 -42.84 -11.64
CA GLN A 122 5.43 -43.98 -11.82
C GLN A 122 5.64 -44.66 -13.18
N ALA A 123 5.76 -43.90 -14.28
CA ALA A 123 6.08 -44.45 -15.59
C ALA A 123 7.43 -45.20 -15.59
N GLY A 124 8.44 -44.65 -14.90
CA GLY A 124 9.73 -45.33 -14.73
C GLY A 124 9.66 -46.60 -13.86
N PHE A 125 8.76 -46.68 -12.89
CA PHE A 125 8.50 -47.92 -12.15
C PHE A 125 7.78 -48.97 -13.00
N ASP A 126 6.77 -48.57 -13.75
CA ASP A 126 6.00 -49.46 -14.63
C ASP A 126 6.91 -50.05 -15.72
N GLU A 127 7.77 -49.24 -16.33
CA GLU A 127 8.75 -49.69 -17.32
C GLU A 127 9.72 -50.73 -16.71
N ARG A 128 10.31 -50.44 -15.55
CA ARG A 128 11.21 -51.38 -14.86
C ARG A 128 10.51 -52.68 -14.46
N SER A 129 9.26 -52.60 -14.01
CA SER A 129 8.44 -53.76 -13.65
C SER A 129 8.17 -54.64 -14.87
N SER A 130 7.72 -54.04 -15.98
CA SER A 130 7.45 -54.77 -17.24
C SER A 130 8.70 -55.47 -17.80
N GLN A 131 9.86 -54.81 -17.77
CA GLN A 131 11.13 -55.42 -18.19
C GLN A 131 11.53 -56.62 -17.30
N MET A 132 11.32 -56.52 -15.99
CA MET A 132 11.60 -57.62 -15.04
C MET A 132 10.65 -58.81 -15.24
N HIS A 133 9.36 -58.54 -15.47
CA HIS A 133 8.38 -59.59 -15.77
C HIS A 133 8.67 -60.27 -17.12
N ALA A 134 9.02 -59.50 -18.16
CA ALA A 134 9.43 -60.05 -19.46
C ALA A 134 10.64 -60.98 -19.33
N ARG A 135 11.69 -60.56 -18.60
CA ARG A 135 12.89 -61.39 -18.34
C ARG A 135 12.57 -62.67 -17.56
N LYS A 136 11.69 -62.62 -16.56
CA LYS A 136 11.27 -63.82 -15.82
C LYS A 136 10.47 -64.79 -16.70
N SER A 137 9.66 -64.28 -17.62
CA SER A 137 8.89 -65.11 -18.55
C SER A 137 9.75 -65.81 -19.60
N SER A 138 10.86 -65.19 -20.04
CA SER A 138 11.77 -65.76 -21.04
C SER A 138 12.76 -66.79 -20.48
N LEU A 139 12.82 -66.96 -19.16
CA LEU A 139 13.69 -67.91 -18.45
C LEU A 139 12.92 -69.17 -17.97
N ARG A 140 11.62 -69.27 -18.27
CA ARG A 140 10.79 -70.47 -18.11
C ARG A 140 10.56 -71.11 -19.47
#